data_AF-A0A2S6T6W8-F1
#
_entry.id   AF-A0A2S6T6W8-F1
#
_cell.length_a   1.000
_cell.length_b   1.000
_cell.length_c   1.000
_cell.angle_alpha   90.00
_cell.angle_beta   90.00
_cell.angle_gamma   90.00
#
_symmetry.space_group_name_H-M   'P 1'
#
loop_
_entity.id
_entity.type
_entity.pdbx_description
1 polymer ?
#
loop_
_entity_poly.entity_id
_entity_poly.type
_entity_poly.pdbx_seq_one_letter_code
_entity_poly.pdbx_strand_id
1 'polypeptide(L)'
;MVAVVQQYIDRVRAYNGVSSMLVTEDGMPIPEVTGVVRAGAPLRFPTETIKVTDVLPDMDKYKGPPLEFGRMEATASKPDVHQQFGMITGIPKAGQVNALSTLNIRGERSVTCWGEYDKHPSEGPLPADAPLVCEIFRQFPDALERAAELDTEYGTEPDLDAMPMYGVTFSFKDPFDTMDMRSTGGADAAYDNDFPARDHLLVEQLRNKGAIIFAKAVNTEYNGRAGDPGGQNRPNRILPSTLGYQRATWGGNPSNPYDTTRAASLGSSSGSALSVSTNLVMASLGEETRASCRGPSNHNAVALILPHKSMIGFDGGAIGADIYCDRSGIHGKTLADCAKILDALKDSEEGYYDPRDPYTTVPRSSVLATTYASHLTPDAPAKALKGVRLGVVRESMVYPKDSVTEQPIVDAATAEIKDLLAINLGATLVESGDPLWTADPDLEQMETDFRKALTKLIPIFMPDILFRLGPDGTPLFKEFEAAIKPTEFLPGKTFGNGSMDSIDYCVALAEGKIKAPSNLDIAAIQPQQL
;
A
#
# COMPACT_ATOMS: atom_id res chain seq x y z
N MET A 1 -9.45 -23.36 17.45
CA MET A 1 -8.90 -22.51 16.37
C MET A 1 -9.20 -23.05 14.99
N VAL A 2 -9.15 -24.36 14.74
CA VAL A 2 -9.46 -24.93 13.40
C VAL A 2 -10.80 -24.44 12.85
N ALA A 3 -11.85 -24.44 13.68
CA ALA A 3 -13.16 -23.92 13.31
C ALA A 3 -13.16 -22.42 12.95
N VAL A 4 -12.27 -21.62 13.55
CA VAL A 4 -12.10 -20.19 13.24
C VAL A 4 -11.46 -20.03 11.86
N VAL A 5 -10.40 -20.79 11.57
CA VAL A 5 -9.77 -20.78 10.24
C VAL A 5 -10.77 -21.23 9.17
N GLN A 6 -11.57 -22.27 9.45
CA GLN A 6 -12.62 -22.71 8.53
C GLN A 6 -13.64 -21.60 8.21
N GLN A 7 -14.04 -20.80 9.21
CA GLN A 7 -14.92 -19.64 8.98
C GLN A 7 -14.29 -18.58 8.08
N TYR A 8 -12.98 -18.35 8.19
CA TYR A 8 -12.26 -17.45 7.28
C TYR A 8 -12.22 -18.00 5.86
N ILE A 9 -11.96 -19.31 5.69
CA ILE A 9 -12.03 -19.98 4.38
C ILE A 9 -13.43 -19.80 3.77
N ASP A 10 -14.49 -20.00 4.55
CA ASP A 10 -15.87 -19.84 4.07
C ASP A 10 -16.20 -18.38 3.71
N ARG A 11 -15.68 -17.40 4.45
CA ARG A 11 -15.77 -15.99 4.07
C ARG A 11 -15.03 -15.67 2.78
N VAL A 12 -13.85 -16.27 2.56
CA VAL A 12 -13.10 -16.11 1.31
C VAL A 12 -13.90 -16.67 0.14
N ARG A 13 -14.53 -17.85 0.28
CA ARG A 13 -15.45 -18.38 -0.75
C ARG A 13 -16.61 -17.44 -1.04
N ALA A 14 -17.14 -16.80 -0.01
CA ALA A 14 -18.30 -15.93 -0.13
C ALA A 14 -17.98 -14.54 -0.69
N TYR A 15 -16.79 -13.98 -0.46
CA TYR A 15 -16.51 -12.55 -0.70
C TYR A 15 -15.17 -12.21 -1.39
N ASN A 16 -14.27 -13.18 -1.62
CA ASN A 16 -12.95 -12.95 -2.24
C ASN A 16 -12.84 -13.40 -3.71
N GLY A 17 -13.86 -13.10 -4.50
CA GLY A 17 -13.96 -13.41 -5.92
C GLY A 17 -13.76 -12.20 -6.83
N VAL A 18 -14.09 -12.41 -8.11
CA VAL A 18 -14.01 -11.39 -9.18
C VAL A 18 -15.08 -10.31 -8.96
N SER A 19 -14.68 -9.04 -9.07
CA SER A 19 -15.56 -7.87 -8.91
C SER A 19 -15.56 -6.93 -10.11
N SER A 20 -15.02 -7.39 -11.24
CA SER A 20 -14.79 -6.60 -12.46
C SER A 20 -15.17 -7.36 -13.72
N MET A 21 -15.48 -6.60 -14.76
CA MET A 21 -15.76 -7.09 -16.11
C MET A 21 -14.85 -6.39 -17.11
N LEU A 22 -14.57 -7.08 -18.22
CA LEU A 22 -13.71 -6.54 -19.28
C LEU A 22 -14.43 -5.41 -20.03
N VAL A 23 -13.66 -4.40 -20.42
CA VAL A 23 -14.10 -3.38 -21.38
C VAL A 23 -13.46 -3.70 -22.73
N THR A 24 -14.27 -4.11 -23.70
CA THR A 24 -13.82 -4.47 -25.05
C THR A 24 -14.21 -3.39 -26.07
N GLU A 25 -13.67 -3.47 -27.27
CA GLU A 25 -13.98 -2.52 -28.34
C GLU A 25 -15.47 -2.56 -28.75
N ASP A 26 -16.05 -3.76 -28.80
CA ASP A 26 -17.36 -4.03 -29.39
C ASP A 26 -18.44 -4.38 -28.36
N GLY A 27 -18.07 -4.71 -27.11
CA GLY A 27 -18.99 -5.20 -26.08
C GLY A 27 -19.47 -6.62 -26.31
N MET A 28 -18.83 -7.39 -27.20
CA MET A 28 -19.23 -8.76 -27.48
C MET A 28 -18.81 -9.71 -26.33
N PRO A 29 -19.61 -10.75 -26.04
CA PRO A 29 -19.25 -11.74 -25.04
C PRO A 29 -17.94 -12.48 -25.40
N ILE A 30 -17.20 -12.89 -24.38
CA ILE A 30 -15.98 -13.69 -24.50
C ILE A 30 -16.20 -15.14 -24.07
N PRO A 31 -15.34 -16.09 -24.49
CA PRO A 31 -15.38 -17.46 -24.01
C PRO A 31 -15.20 -17.56 -22.49
N GLU A 32 -15.84 -18.55 -21.88
CA GLU A 32 -15.62 -18.88 -20.47
C GLU A 32 -14.18 -19.41 -20.28
N VAL A 33 -13.52 -18.91 -19.25
CA VAL A 33 -12.20 -19.38 -18.81
C VAL A 33 -12.19 -19.57 -17.30
N THR A 34 -11.21 -20.35 -16.83
CA THR A 34 -11.04 -20.66 -15.41
C THR A 34 -9.89 -19.86 -14.84
N GLY A 35 -10.11 -19.22 -13.68
CA GLY A 35 -9.08 -18.49 -12.96
C GLY A 35 -8.37 -19.31 -11.89
N VAL A 36 -7.57 -18.62 -11.08
CA VAL A 36 -6.82 -19.19 -9.96
C VAL A 36 -7.79 -19.87 -8.97
N VAL A 37 -7.39 -20.99 -8.38
CA VAL A 37 -8.15 -21.62 -7.29
C VAL A 37 -8.00 -20.80 -6.02
N ARG A 38 -9.13 -20.50 -5.37
CA ARG A 38 -9.17 -19.84 -4.07
C ARG A 38 -10.14 -20.54 -3.16
N ALA A 39 -9.67 -20.92 -1.98
CA ALA A 39 -10.45 -21.66 -1.00
C ALA A 39 -11.06 -22.94 -1.59
N GLY A 40 -10.31 -23.61 -2.47
CA GLY A 40 -10.68 -24.88 -3.12
C GLY A 40 -11.60 -24.76 -4.34
N ALA A 41 -11.93 -23.54 -4.81
CA ALA A 41 -12.73 -23.34 -6.01
C ALA A 41 -12.03 -22.42 -7.03
N PRO A 42 -12.00 -22.76 -8.33
CA PRO A 42 -11.51 -21.86 -9.35
C PRO A 42 -12.36 -20.60 -9.47
N LEU A 43 -11.72 -19.44 -9.64
CA LEU A 43 -12.41 -18.20 -9.97
C LEU A 43 -13.14 -18.31 -11.31
N ARG A 44 -14.33 -17.71 -11.37
CA ARG A 44 -15.13 -17.55 -12.59
C ARG A 44 -15.23 -16.07 -12.93
N PHE A 45 -14.97 -15.73 -14.19
CA PHE A 45 -15.04 -14.38 -14.70
C PHE A 45 -16.35 -14.17 -15.49
N PRO A 46 -16.93 -12.97 -15.47
CA PRO A 46 -18.04 -12.64 -16.37
C PRO A 46 -17.63 -12.83 -17.84
N THR A 47 -18.49 -13.50 -18.61
CA THR A 47 -18.34 -13.60 -20.07
C THR A 47 -18.93 -12.39 -20.80
N GLU A 48 -19.86 -11.69 -20.16
CA GLU A 48 -20.37 -10.40 -20.63
C GLU A 48 -19.28 -9.33 -20.50
N THR A 49 -19.21 -8.45 -21.49
CA THR A 49 -18.23 -7.36 -21.56
C THR A 49 -18.95 -6.03 -21.76
N ILE A 50 -18.25 -4.93 -21.46
CA ILE A 50 -18.75 -3.58 -21.68
C ILE A 50 -18.08 -3.01 -22.92
N LYS A 51 -18.88 -2.38 -23.78
CA LYS A 51 -18.33 -1.68 -24.94
C LYS A 51 -17.58 -0.44 -24.50
N VAL A 52 -16.42 -0.17 -25.10
CA VAL A 52 -15.59 1.00 -24.74
C VAL A 52 -16.36 2.32 -24.80
N THR A 53 -17.29 2.48 -25.74
CA THR A 53 -18.12 3.70 -25.87
C THR A 53 -19.07 3.93 -24.69
N ASP A 54 -19.33 2.91 -23.87
CA ASP A 54 -20.18 3.04 -22.69
C ASP A 54 -19.37 3.59 -21.49
N VAL A 55 -18.05 3.43 -21.52
CA VAL A 55 -17.11 3.96 -20.50
C VAL A 55 -16.50 5.29 -20.96
N LEU A 56 -16.19 5.39 -22.25
CA LEU A 56 -15.57 6.54 -22.91
C LEU A 56 -16.50 7.00 -24.06
N PRO A 57 -17.50 7.85 -23.81
CA PRO A 57 -18.54 8.17 -24.81
C PRO A 57 -18.03 8.90 -26.05
N ASP A 58 -16.90 9.61 -25.93
CA ASP A 58 -16.28 10.41 -26.99
C ASP A 58 -15.11 9.67 -27.68
N MET A 59 -15.15 8.34 -27.76
CA MET A 59 -14.07 7.53 -28.36
C MET A 59 -13.75 7.90 -29.81
N ASP A 60 -14.75 8.37 -30.58
CA ASP A 60 -14.58 8.84 -31.97
C ASP A 60 -13.68 10.08 -32.08
N LYS A 61 -13.56 10.84 -30.99
CA LYS A 61 -12.70 12.03 -30.90
C LYS A 61 -11.29 11.72 -30.42
N TYR A 62 -11.04 10.52 -29.91
CA TYR A 62 -9.74 10.13 -29.37
C TYR A 62 -8.71 9.98 -30.49
N LYS A 63 -7.60 10.75 -30.39
CA LYS A 63 -6.49 10.75 -31.37
C LYS A 63 -5.16 10.28 -30.78
N GLY A 64 -5.18 9.70 -29.58
CA GLY A 64 -3.99 9.23 -28.89
C GLY A 64 -3.53 7.84 -29.38
N PRO A 65 -2.50 7.26 -28.72
CA PRO A 65 -2.06 5.89 -28.99
C PRO A 65 -3.18 4.87 -28.74
N PRO A 66 -3.13 3.67 -29.34
CA PRO A 66 -4.16 2.65 -29.16
C PRO A 66 -4.49 2.37 -27.69
N LEU A 67 -5.76 2.08 -27.39
CA LEU A 67 -6.17 1.68 -26.04
C LEU A 67 -5.87 0.21 -25.78
N GLU A 68 -5.56 -0.13 -24.53
CA GLU A 68 -5.34 -1.48 -24.05
C GLU A 68 -6.67 -2.13 -23.67
N PHE A 69 -7.43 -2.62 -24.65
CA PHE A 69 -8.73 -3.25 -24.40
C PHE A 69 -8.62 -4.49 -23.49
N GLY A 70 -9.71 -4.72 -22.75
CA GLY A 70 -9.87 -5.83 -21.84
C GLY A 70 -9.79 -7.18 -22.55
N ARG A 71 -9.05 -8.12 -21.96
CA ARG A 71 -8.97 -9.51 -22.44
C ARG A 71 -8.75 -10.48 -21.28
N MET A 72 -9.07 -11.74 -21.52
CA MET A 72 -8.54 -12.83 -20.71
C MET A 72 -7.19 -13.26 -21.26
N GLU A 73 -6.24 -13.49 -20.37
CA GLU A 73 -4.90 -13.97 -20.71
C GLU A 73 -4.51 -15.09 -19.75
N ALA A 74 -3.84 -16.11 -20.29
CA ALA A 74 -3.29 -17.19 -19.49
C ALA A 74 -2.14 -16.69 -18.61
N THR A 75 -2.03 -17.21 -17.39
CA THR A 75 -0.90 -16.90 -16.51
C THR A 75 0.38 -17.55 -17.04
N ALA A 76 1.50 -16.86 -16.89
CA ALA A 76 2.81 -17.32 -17.35
C ALA A 76 3.32 -18.53 -16.55
N SER A 77 3.00 -18.58 -15.25
CA SER A 77 3.38 -19.70 -14.39
C SER A 77 2.51 -20.94 -14.59
N LYS A 78 1.24 -20.76 -14.99
CA LYS A 78 0.25 -21.82 -15.11
C LYS A 78 -0.71 -21.57 -16.29
N PRO A 79 -0.39 -22.04 -17.51
CA PRO A 79 -1.12 -21.68 -18.74
C PRO A 79 -2.59 -22.11 -18.81
N ASP A 80 -3.04 -23.04 -17.97
CA ASP A 80 -4.44 -23.44 -17.84
C ASP A 80 -5.27 -22.48 -16.95
N VAL A 81 -4.62 -21.56 -16.25
CA VAL A 81 -5.23 -20.54 -15.40
C VAL A 81 -5.19 -19.18 -16.09
N HIS A 82 -6.29 -18.43 -15.99
CA HIS A 82 -6.44 -17.14 -16.68
C HIS A 82 -6.71 -15.97 -15.71
N GLN A 83 -6.37 -14.76 -16.14
CA GLN A 83 -6.66 -13.51 -15.45
C GLN A 83 -7.15 -12.42 -16.41
N GLN A 84 -7.78 -11.37 -15.85
CA GLN A 84 -8.19 -10.17 -16.59
C GLN A 84 -6.99 -9.23 -16.81
N PHE A 85 -6.82 -8.78 -18.04
CA PHE A 85 -5.81 -7.78 -18.44
C PHE A 85 -6.45 -6.67 -19.25
N GLY A 86 -5.79 -5.51 -19.27
CA GLY A 86 -6.27 -4.32 -19.98
C GLY A 86 -7.42 -3.62 -19.27
N MET A 87 -8.22 -2.90 -20.05
CA MET A 87 -9.34 -2.11 -19.54
C MET A 87 -10.39 -3.00 -18.88
N ILE A 88 -10.73 -2.65 -17.64
CA ILE A 88 -11.80 -3.27 -16.87
C ILE A 88 -12.66 -2.18 -16.23
N THR A 89 -13.89 -2.54 -15.88
CA THR A 89 -14.75 -1.73 -15.03
C THR A 89 -15.31 -2.56 -13.88
N GLY A 90 -15.63 -1.90 -12.77
CA GLY A 90 -16.19 -2.58 -11.60
C GLY A 90 -17.65 -2.93 -11.79
N ILE A 91 -18.05 -4.06 -11.22
CA ILE A 91 -19.44 -4.53 -11.22
C ILE A 91 -20.15 -3.84 -10.06
N PRO A 92 -21.24 -3.09 -10.27
CA PRO A 92 -22.00 -2.49 -9.17
C PRO A 92 -22.52 -3.56 -8.21
N LYS A 93 -22.26 -3.40 -6.91
CA LYS A 93 -22.69 -4.33 -5.85
C LYS A 93 -22.27 -5.79 -6.15
N ALA A 94 -21.01 -5.98 -6.54
CA ALA A 94 -20.49 -7.28 -6.98
C ALA A 94 -20.65 -8.42 -5.96
N GLY A 95 -20.75 -8.08 -4.66
CA GLY A 95 -20.73 -9.06 -3.57
C GLY A 95 -19.37 -9.73 -3.37
N GLN A 96 -18.35 -9.30 -4.11
CA GLN A 96 -16.97 -9.78 -4.09
C GLN A 96 -16.01 -8.60 -4.14
N VAL A 97 -14.78 -8.74 -3.64
CA VAL A 97 -13.80 -7.63 -3.60
C VAL A 97 -12.38 -7.96 -4.06
N ASN A 98 -12.03 -9.24 -4.24
CA ASN A 98 -10.70 -9.71 -4.65
C ASN A 98 -9.52 -9.14 -3.79
N ALA A 99 -9.55 -9.34 -2.48
CA ALA A 99 -8.56 -8.83 -1.54
C ALA A 99 -7.32 -9.72 -1.34
N LEU A 100 -7.47 -11.04 -1.44
CA LEU A 100 -6.41 -12.03 -1.17
C LEU A 100 -6.01 -12.77 -2.45
N SER A 101 -4.71 -12.90 -2.70
CA SER A 101 -4.13 -13.54 -3.89
C SER A 101 -3.91 -15.04 -3.71
N THR A 102 -3.29 -15.43 -2.59
CA THR A 102 -2.91 -16.81 -2.26
C THR A 102 -3.35 -17.11 -0.83
N LEU A 103 -3.94 -18.27 -0.58
CA LEU A 103 -4.30 -18.73 0.76
C LEU A 103 -3.32 -19.81 1.20
N ASN A 104 -3.03 -19.88 2.50
CA ASN A 104 -2.24 -20.94 3.10
C ASN A 104 -3.12 -22.18 3.31
N ILE A 105 -3.50 -22.81 2.21
CA ILE A 105 -4.28 -24.05 2.15
C ILE A 105 -3.52 -25.00 1.24
N ARG A 106 -3.39 -26.26 1.66
CA ARG A 106 -2.68 -27.27 0.85
C ARG A 106 -3.17 -27.32 -0.59
N GLY A 107 -2.22 -27.40 -1.51
CA GLY A 107 -2.46 -27.56 -2.95
C GLY A 107 -2.74 -26.26 -3.72
N GLU A 108 -2.95 -25.11 -3.06
CA GLU A 108 -3.15 -23.81 -3.73
C GLU A 108 -2.16 -22.71 -3.28
N ARG A 109 -1.27 -23.00 -2.33
CA ARG A 109 -0.32 -22.03 -1.73
C ARG A 109 0.97 -21.78 -2.52
N SER A 110 1.29 -22.60 -3.53
CA SER A 110 2.43 -22.44 -4.44
C SER A 110 2.10 -23.00 -5.83
N VAL A 111 2.54 -22.33 -6.89
CA VAL A 111 2.44 -22.86 -8.27
C VAL A 111 3.53 -23.89 -8.53
N THR A 112 4.74 -23.71 -7.98
CA THR A 112 5.82 -24.70 -8.06
C THR A 112 5.40 -26.04 -7.44
N CYS A 113 4.67 -26.00 -6.32
CA CYS A 113 4.19 -27.19 -5.60
C CYS A 113 2.67 -27.30 -5.61
N TRP A 114 2.06 -27.13 -6.77
CA TRP A 114 0.60 -27.09 -6.91
C TRP A 114 -0.06 -28.48 -6.72
N GLY A 115 -1.27 -28.49 -6.15
CA GLY A 115 -2.14 -29.68 -6.05
C GLY A 115 -1.49 -30.82 -5.25
N GLU A 116 -1.40 -32.00 -5.87
CA GLU A 116 -0.84 -33.21 -5.24
C GLU A 116 0.63 -33.07 -4.82
N TYR A 117 1.35 -32.08 -5.33
CA TYR A 117 2.75 -31.82 -4.95
C TYR A 117 2.88 -31.22 -3.54
N ASP A 118 1.77 -30.78 -2.95
CA ASP A 118 1.71 -30.23 -1.59
C ASP A 118 0.78 -31.03 -0.66
N LYS A 119 0.40 -32.26 -1.05
CA LYS A 119 -0.37 -33.14 -0.17
C LYS A 119 0.39 -33.43 1.13
N HIS A 120 -0.34 -33.62 2.23
CA HIS A 120 0.28 -33.81 3.54
C HIS A 120 1.21 -35.04 3.56
N PRO A 121 2.37 -35.00 4.25
CA PRO A 121 3.30 -36.14 4.31
C PRO A 121 2.67 -37.48 4.75
N SER A 122 1.64 -37.45 5.58
CA SER A 122 0.91 -38.66 6.00
C SER A 122 0.10 -39.32 4.88
N GLU A 123 -0.13 -38.64 3.76
CA GLU A 123 -0.83 -39.15 2.58
C GLU A 123 0.11 -39.88 1.59
N GLY A 124 1.35 -40.15 2.04
CA GLY A 124 2.33 -40.94 1.31
C GLY A 124 3.28 -40.11 0.43
N PRO A 125 4.05 -40.78 -0.46
CA PRO A 125 5.05 -40.12 -1.29
C PRO A 125 4.40 -39.21 -2.34
N LEU A 126 5.11 -38.15 -2.73
CA LEU A 126 4.71 -37.30 -3.86
C LEU A 126 4.77 -38.06 -5.19
N PRO A 127 4.05 -37.59 -6.23
CA PRO A 127 4.22 -38.06 -7.61
C PRO A 127 5.69 -38.01 -8.06
N ALA A 128 6.10 -38.94 -8.92
CA ALA A 128 7.50 -39.08 -9.33
C ALA A 128 8.03 -37.86 -10.15
N ASP A 129 7.14 -37.07 -10.72
CA ASP A 129 7.38 -35.85 -11.47
C ASP A 129 7.30 -34.57 -10.62
N ALA A 130 7.00 -34.67 -9.32
CA ALA A 130 7.03 -33.53 -8.42
C ALA A 130 8.46 -32.96 -8.28
N PRO A 131 8.64 -31.63 -8.35
CA PRO A 131 9.93 -31.01 -8.04
C PRO A 131 10.43 -31.41 -6.65
N LEU A 132 11.73 -31.71 -6.51
CA LEU A 132 12.32 -32.14 -5.23
C LEU A 132 12.10 -31.13 -4.09
N VAL A 133 12.03 -29.84 -4.41
CA VAL A 133 11.78 -28.77 -3.43
C VAL A 133 10.40 -28.92 -2.77
N CYS A 134 9.44 -29.58 -3.41
CA CYS A 134 8.10 -29.78 -2.87
C CYS A 134 8.07 -30.75 -1.69
N GLU A 135 9.04 -31.67 -1.57
CA GLU A 135 9.20 -32.48 -0.36
C GLU A 135 9.59 -31.63 0.85
N ILE A 136 10.31 -30.52 0.66
CA ILE A 136 10.63 -29.54 1.71
C ILE A 136 9.40 -28.70 2.00
N PHE A 137 8.77 -28.15 0.95
CA PHE A 137 7.61 -27.26 1.07
C PHE A 137 6.45 -27.88 1.84
N ARG A 138 6.08 -29.12 1.50
CA ARG A 138 4.92 -29.78 2.09
C ARG A 138 5.06 -30.09 3.58
N GLN A 139 6.28 -29.99 4.14
CA GLN A 139 6.52 -30.12 5.58
C GLN A 139 6.01 -28.93 6.38
N PHE A 140 5.89 -27.75 5.75
CA PHE A 140 5.32 -26.59 6.43
C PHE A 140 3.81 -26.78 6.59
N PRO A 141 3.25 -26.57 7.80
CA PRO A 141 1.82 -26.71 8.02
C PRO A 141 1.05 -25.62 7.25
N ASP A 142 -0.13 -25.97 6.75
CA ASP A 142 -1.07 -24.96 6.26
C ASP A 142 -1.80 -24.25 7.41
N ALA A 143 -2.70 -23.30 7.12
CA ALA A 143 -3.39 -22.55 8.16
C ALA A 143 -4.31 -23.41 9.05
N LEU A 144 -4.92 -24.47 8.52
CA LEU A 144 -5.78 -25.38 9.28
C LEU A 144 -4.94 -26.27 10.20
N GLU A 145 -3.82 -26.78 9.69
CA GLU A 145 -2.86 -27.59 10.44
C GLU A 145 -2.22 -26.78 11.55
N ARG A 146 -1.77 -25.55 11.25
CA ARG A 146 -1.22 -24.65 12.27
C ARG A 146 -2.22 -24.34 13.37
N ALA A 147 -3.49 -24.15 13.01
CA ALA A 147 -4.55 -23.97 14.00
C ALA A 147 -4.79 -25.23 14.86
N ALA A 148 -4.67 -26.43 14.28
CA ALA A 148 -4.79 -27.70 15.00
C ALA A 148 -3.60 -27.94 15.95
N GLU A 149 -2.39 -27.58 15.53
CA GLU A 149 -1.19 -27.61 16.38
C GLU A 149 -1.36 -26.73 17.61
N LEU A 150 -1.76 -25.47 17.40
CA LEU A 150 -2.00 -24.52 18.49
C LEU A 150 -3.11 -25.00 19.43
N ASP A 151 -4.23 -25.50 18.89
CA ASP A 151 -5.31 -26.12 19.68
C ASP A 151 -4.80 -27.31 20.52
N THR A 152 -3.88 -28.12 19.99
CA THR A 152 -3.31 -29.28 20.69
C THR A 152 -2.35 -28.87 21.79
N GLU A 153 -1.51 -27.87 21.53
CA GLU A 153 -0.44 -27.44 22.43
C GLU A 153 -0.97 -26.58 23.58
N TYR A 154 -1.88 -25.64 23.31
CA TYR A 154 -2.32 -24.64 24.28
C TYR A 154 -3.80 -24.78 24.70
N GLY A 155 -4.60 -25.54 23.96
CA GLY A 155 -6.01 -25.78 24.28
C GLY A 155 -6.82 -24.49 24.36
N THR A 156 -7.65 -24.38 25.39
CA THR A 156 -8.57 -23.24 25.62
C THR A 156 -8.03 -22.19 26.59
N GLU A 157 -6.85 -22.43 27.19
CA GLU A 157 -6.24 -21.56 28.20
C GLU A 157 -4.77 -21.25 27.85
N PRO A 158 -4.51 -20.64 26.67
CA PRO A 158 -3.15 -20.22 26.31
C PRO A 158 -2.66 -19.12 27.27
N ASP A 159 -1.35 -19.11 27.53
CA ASP A 159 -0.69 -17.95 28.14
C ASP A 159 -0.62 -16.82 27.11
N LEU A 160 -1.55 -15.86 27.19
CA LEU A 160 -1.66 -14.75 26.25
C LEU A 160 -0.57 -13.69 26.41
N ASP A 161 0.19 -13.69 27.50
CA ASP A 161 1.35 -12.81 27.62
C ASP A 161 2.52 -13.35 26.78
N ALA A 162 2.69 -14.68 26.75
CA ALA A 162 3.65 -15.36 25.88
C ALA A 162 3.16 -15.48 24.42
N MET A 163 1.85 -15.64 24.23
CA MET A 163 1.19 -15.85 22.92
C MET A 163 0.19 -14.72 22.61
N PRO A 164 0.64 -13.46 22.53
CA PRO A 164 -0.27 -12.32 22.38
C PRO A 164 -1.05 -12.33 21.06
N MET A 165 -0.60 -13.10 20.06
CA MET A 165 -1.25 -13.24 18.75
C MET A 165 -2.00 -14.56 18.59
N TYR A 166 -2.22 -15.33 19.66
CA TYR A 166 -2.89 -16.63 19.62
C TYR A 166 -4.23 -16.56 18.85
N GLY A 167 -4.26 -17.15 17.65
CA GLY A 167 -5.45 -17.25 16.82
C GLY A 167 -5.78 -16.00 16.02
N VAL A 168 -4.97 -14.95 16.12
CA VAL A 168 -5.11 -13.77 15.29
C VAL A 168 -4.75 -14.15 13.86
N THR A 169 -5.71 -13.98 12.95
CA THR A 169 -5.57 -14.37 11.54
C THR A 169 -5.04 -13.18 10.74
N PHE A 170 -3.90 -13.37 10.09
CA PHE A 170 -3.21 -12.33 9.33
C PHE A 170 -3.21 -12.60 7.83
N SER A 171 -3.29 -11.51 7.05
CA SER A 171 -2.73 -11.50 5.70
C SER A 171 -1.44 -10.67 5.67
N PHE A 172 -0.58 -10.94 4.70
CA PHE A 172 0.59 -10.12 4.42
C PHE A 172 0.55 -9.69 2.97
N LYS A 173 0.92 -8.45 2.66
CA LYS A 173 1.15 -8.03 1.28
C LYS A 173 2.07 -9.06 0.60
N ASP A 174 1.77 -9.43 -0.64
CA ASP A 174 2.49 -10.51 -1.35
C ASP A 174 4.04 -10.44 -1.31
N PRO A 175 4.68 -9.25 -1.37
CA PRO A 175 6.13 -9.13 -1.32
C PRO A 175 6.84 -9.64 -0.07
N PHE A 176 6.17 -9.73 1.10
CA PHE A 176 6.82 -10.23 2.32
C PHE A 176 7.14 -11.71 2.17
N ASP A 177 8.32 -12.17 2.53
CA ASP A 177 8.64 -13.60 2.46
C ASP A 177 7.81 -14.41 3.47
N THR A 178 7.15 -15.46 2.98
CA THR A 178 6.46 -16.49 3.78
C THR A 178 6.88 -17.86 3.30
N MET A 179 7.55 -18.67 4.10
CA MET A 179 8.13 -19.96 3.66
C MET A 179 7.09 -20.99 3.20
N ASP A 180 5.83 -20.82 3.61
CA ASP A 180 4.70 -21.71 3.36
C ASP A 180 3.74 -21.20 2.27
N MET A 181 4.05 -20.10 1.59
CA MET A 181 3.26 -19.57 0.47
C MET A 181 4.13 -18.86 -0.55
N ARG A 182 3.66 -18.79 -1.79
CA ARG A 182 4.35 -17.99 -2.81
C ARG A 182 4.51 -16.52 -2.38
N SER A 183 5.67 -15.94 -2.68
CA SER A 183 6.02 -14.55 -2.38
C SER A 183 6.66 -13.93 -3.62
N THR A 184 5.84 -13.37 -4.52
CA THR A 184 6.27 -12.96 -5.87
C THR A 184 6.10 -11.47 -6.12
N GLY A 185 5.73 -10.70 -5.09
CA GLY A 185 5.43 -9.28 -5.22
C GLY A 185 4.16 -9.00 -6.04
N GLY A 186 3.25 -9.98 -6.09
CA GLY A 186 2.03 -9.95 -6.89
C GLY A 186 2.24 -10.35 -8.35
N ALA A 187 3.49 -10.60 -8.76
CA ALA A 187 3.81 -10.93 -10.14
C ALA A 187 3.57 -12.39 -10.48
N ASP A 188 3.51 -12.66 -11.78
CA ASP A 188 3.38 -14.00 -12.33
C ASP A 188 4.39 -14.22 -13.44
N ALA A 189 5.26 -15.21 -13.23
CA ALA A 189 6.28 -15.66 -14.16
C ALA A 189 6.52 -17.15 -13.92
N ALA A 190 7.19 -17.82 -14.86
CA ALA A 190 7.64 -19.20 -14.67
C ALA A 190 8.86 -19.25 -13.73
N TYR A 191 8.63 -19.02 -12.44
CA TYR A 191 9.66 -19.14 -11.40
C TYR A 191 10.05 -20.61 -11.21
N ASP A 192 11.35 -20.89 -11.08
CA ASP A 192 11.83 -22.23 -10.67
C ASP A 192 11.33 -22.60 -9.27
N ASN A 193 11.25 -21.59 -8.39
CA ASN A 193 10.64 -21.67 -7.07
C ASN A 193 9.96 -20.34 -6.73
N ASP A 194 8.67 -20.39 -6.39
CA ASP A 194 7.87 -19.20 -6.07
C ASP A 194 7.72 -18.90 -4.57
N PHE A 195 8.26 -19.75 -3.69
CA PHE A 195 8.27 -19.53 -2.24
C PHE A 195 9.71 -19.38 -1.69
N PRO A 196 9.92 -18.54 -0.66
CA PRO A 196 11.22 -18.30 -0.06
C PRO A 196 11.64 -19.43 0.88
N ALA A 197 12.94 -19.52 1.15
CA ALA A 197 13.48 -20.53 2.07
C ALA A 197 13.16 -20.29 3.56
N ARG A 198 12.70 -19.09 3.91
CA ARG A 198 12.40 -18.68 5.30
C ARG A 198 11.39 -17.54 5.32
N ASP A 199 10.75 -17.34 6.46
CA ASP A 199 9.88 -16.20 6.70
C ASP A 199 10.66 -14.86 6.77
N HIS A 200 9.96 -13.77 6.43
CA HIS A 200 10.34 -12.42 6.87
C HIS A 200 10.28 -12.34 8.40
N LEU A 201 11.11 -11.50 9.05
CA LEU A 201 11.24 -11.49 10.53
C LEU A 201 9.89 -11.17 11.18
N LEU A 202 9.16 -10.21 10.61
CA LEU A 202 7.84 -9.84 11.12
C LEU A 202 6.81 -10.99 11.01
N VAL A 203 6.90 -11.83 9.97
CA VAL A 203 6.05 -13.01 9.81
C VAL A 203 6.42 -14.05 10.88
N GLU A 204 7.72 -14.35 11.01
CA GLU A 204 8.26 -15.30 11.99
C GLU A 204 7.89 -14.89 13.42
N GLN A 205 8.10 -13.63 13.80
CA GLN A 205 7.79 -13.10 15.13
C GLN A 205 6.30 -13.25 15.47
N LEU A 206 5.40 -12.93 14.52
CA LEU A 206 3.96 -13.10 14.74
C LEU A 206 3.58 -14.59 14.82
N ARG A 207 4.13 -15.43 13.94
CA ARG A 207 3.90 -16.89 13.93
C ARG A 207 4.32 -17.54 15.25
N ASN A 208 5.48 -17.16 15.78
CA ASN A 208 6.02 -17.64 17.05
C ASN A 208 5.15 -17.20 18.25
N LYS A 209 4.41 -16.10 18.10
CA LYS A 209 3.49 -15.56 19.13
C LYS A 209 2.04 -16.00 18.94
N GLY A 210 1.81 -17.03 18.12
CA GLY A 210 0.51 -17.69 17.96
C GLY A 210 -0.35 -17.21 16.81
N ALA A 211 0.17 -16.34 15.94
CA ALA A 211 -0.58 -15.88 14.77
C ALA A 211 -0.82 -17.01 13.76
N ILE A 212 -1.96 -16.94 13.08
CA ILE A 212 -2.25 -17.74 11.88
C ILE A 212 -1.91 -16.90 10.65
N ILE A 213 -0.82 -17.26 9.96
CA ILE A 213 -0.41 -16.64 8.70
C ILE A 213 -1.26 -17.24 7.57
N PHE A 214 -2.39 -16.59 7.28
CA PHE A 214 -3.49 -17.18 6.53
C PHE A 214 -3.41 -16.95 5.02
N ALA A 215 -2.91 -15.78 4.59
CA ALA A 215 -2.97 -15.43 3.18
C ALA A 215 -1.95 -14.38 2.76
N LYS A 216 -1.65 -14.38 1.47
CA LYS A 216 -1.05 -13.25 0.74
C LYS A 216 -2.15 -12.31 0.27
N ALA A 217 -1.97 -11.02 0.51
CA ALA A 217 -2.88 -9.97 0.10
C ALA A 217 -2.50 -9.44 -1.29
N VAL A 218 -3.51 -9.15 -2.11
CA VAL A 218 -3.33 -8.54 -3.43
C VAL A 218 -2.62 -7.19 -3.28
N ASN A 219 -1.63 -6.94 -4.13
CA ASN A 219 -0.94 -5.66 -4.20
C ASN A 219 -0.85 -5.15 -5.64
N THR A 220 -0.54 -3.87 -5.81
CA THR A 220 -0.01 -3.41 -7.10
C THR A 220 1.34 -4.06 -7.30
N GLU A 221 1.50 -4.81 -8.38
CA GLU A 221 2.69 -5.58 -8.76
C GLU A 221 3.98 -4.79 -8.53
N TYR A 222 4.96 -5.41 -7.87
CA TYR A 222 6.25 -4.81 -7.47
C TYR A 222 6.09 -3.45 -6.74
N ASN A 223 5.17 -3.41 -5.78
CA ASN A 223 4.82 -2.25 -4.95
C ASN A 223 4.37 -1.01 -5.74
N GLY A 224 3.98 -1.15 -7.01
CA GLY A 224 3.47 -0.04 -7.82
C GLY A 224 4.53 0.95 -8.28
N ARG A 225 5.80 0.53 -8.36
CA ARG A 225 6.87 1.38 -8.91
C ARG A 225 6.61 1.64 -10.39
N ALA A 226 6.21 2.86 -10.72
CA ALA A 226 6.13 3.33 -12.09
C ALA A 226 7.54 3.62 -12.65
N GLY A 227 7.80 3.23 -13.89
CA GLY A 227 9.05 3.52 -14.59
C GLY A 227 9.28 2.65 -15.83
N ASP A 228 10.27 3.00 -16.65
CA ASP A 228 10.86 2.09 -17.64
C ASP A 228 11.78 1.11 -16.88
N PRO A 229 11.42 -0.18 -16.72
CA PRO A 229 12.28 -1.15 -16.04
C PRO A 229 13.58 -1.42 -16.82
N GLY A 230 13.78 -0.79 -17.97
CA GLY A 230 14.78 -1.15 -18.94
C GLY A 230 14.32 -2.35 -19.77
N GLY A 231 15.17 -2.78 -20.72
CA GLY A 231 14.88 -3.88 -21.62
C GLY A 231 14.30 -3.43 -22.96
N GLN A 232 13.77 -4.38 -23.75
CA GLN A 232 13.38 -4.16 -25.14
C GLN A 232 11.90 -3.74 -25.30
N ASN A 233 11.08 -3.97 -24.28
CA ASN A 233 9.66 -3.69 -24.34
C ASN A 233 9.39 -2.22 -24.03
N ARG A 234 8.50 -1.59 -24.81
CA ARG A 234 8.03 -0.22 -24.56
C ARG A 234 6.50 -0.21 -24.63
N PRO A 235 5.81 0.49 -23.72
CA PRO A 235 4.37 0.59 -23.78
C PRO A 235 3.97 1.27 -25.09
N ASN A 236 3.13 0.59 -25.88
CA ASN A 236 2.61 1.10 -27.14
C ASN A 236 1.09 1.33 -27.09
N ARG A 237 0.47 1.14 -25.92
CA ARG A 237 -0.95 1.36 -25.66
C ARG A 237 -1.18 2.16 -24.39
N ILE A 238 -2.34 2.80 -24.30
CA ILE A 238 -2.80 3.52 -23.11
C ILE A 238 -3.82 2.66 -22.36
N LEU A 239 -3.71 2.62 -21.03
CA LEU A 239 -4.67 1.98 -20.15
C LEU A 239 -5.46 3.03 -19.36
N PRO A 240 -6.64 3.47 -19.85
CA PRO A 240 -7.63 4.14 -19.02
C PRO A 240 -8.17 3.15 -17.98
N SER A 241 -8.39 3.59 -16.74
CA SER A 241 -8.95 2.73 -15.71
C SER A 241 -9.92 3.48 -14.80
N THR A 242 -11.07 2.85 -14.52
CA THR A 242 -12.04 3.28 -13.50
C THR A 242 -11.82 2.58 -12.15
N LEU A 243 -11.12 1.45 -12.14
CA LEU A 243 -10.73 0.69 -10.94
C LEU A 243 -9.30 0.98 -10.47
N GLY A 244 -8.66 2.01 -11.04
CA GLY A 244 -7.27 2.36 -10.78
C GLY A 244 -6.28 1.34 -11.34
N TYR A 245 -5.02 1.44 -10.93
CA TYR A 245 -3.90 0.66 -11.48
C TYR A 245 -3.46 -0.49 -10.56
N GLN A 246 -4.18 -0.74 -9.47
CA GLN A 246 -3.83 -1.78 -8.53
C GLN A 246 -4.19 -3.14 -9.12
N ARG A 247 -3.16 -3.89 -9.51
CA ARG A 247 -3.28 -5.22 -10.09
C ARG A 247 -2.09 -6.06 -9.68
N ALA A 248 -2.36 -7.32 -9.38
CA ALA A 248 -1.37 -8.38 -9.33
C ALA A 248 -1.57 -9.31 -10.54
N THR A 249 -0.52 -9.69 -11.26
CA THR A 249 -0.64 -10.61 -12.40
C THR A 249 -1.21 -11.96 -11.98
N TRP A 250 -0.86 -12.44 -10.79
CA TRP A 250 -1.44 -13.64 -10.22
C TRP A 250 -2.78 -13.38 -9.51
N GLY A 251 -2.86 -12.30 -8.73
CA GLY A 251 -3.99 -12.00 -7.84
C GLY A 251 -5.18 -11.26 -8.48
N GLY A 252 -5.04 -10.74 -9.70
CA GLY A 252 -6.05 -9.93 -10.37
C GLY A 252 -6.22 -8.52 -9.77
N ASN A 253 -7.41 -7.94 -9.97
CA ASN A 253 -7.74 -6.57 -9.58
C ASN A 253 -8.69 -6.50 -8.37
N PRO A 254 -8.34 -5.80 -7.28
CA PRO A 254 -9.23 -5.55 -6.15
C PRO A 254 -10.20 -4.40 -6.44
N SER A 255 -11.36 -4.39 -5.76
CA SER A 255 -12.32 -3.26 -5.78
C SER A 255 -12.59 -2.72 -4.37
N ASN A 256 -13.10 -1.49 -4.32
CA ASN A 256 -13.45 -0.85 -3.04
C ASN A 256 -14.68 -1.53 -2.41
N PRO A 257 -14.68 -1.79 -1.09
CA PRO A 257 -15.77 -2.52 -0.44
C PRO A 257 -17.01 -1.64 -0.20
N TYR A 258 -16.86 -0.31 -0.22
CA TYR A 258 -17.95 0.65 -0.10
C TYR A 258 -18.62 0.95 -1.46
N ASP A 259 -17.88 0.80 -2.56
CA ASP A 259 -18.38 0.93 -3.93
C ASP A 259 -17.51 0.10 -4.89
N THR A 260 -17.99 -1.09 -5.27
CA THR A 260 -17.24 -2.03 -6.12
C THR A 260 -17.02 -1.52 -7.55
N THR A 261 -17.56 -0.36 -7.92
CA THR A 261 -17.26 0.33 -9.18
C THR A 261 -16.00 1.20 -9.11
N ARG A 262 -15.37 1.31 -7.94
CA ARG A 262 -14.22 2.18 -7.68
C ARG A 262 -12.96 1.40 -7.31
N ALA A 263 -11.83 2.06 -7.55
CA ALA A 263 -10.52 1.59 -7.16
C ALA A 263 -10.45 1.22 -5.66
N ALA A 264 -9.93 0.04 -5.35
CA ALA A 264 -9.76 -0.40 -3.97
C ALA A 264 -8.89 0.55 -3.14
N SER A 265 -7.91 1.22 -3.76
CA SER A 265 -7.09 2.26 -3.12
C SER A 265 -6.20 3.00 -4.14
N LEU A 266 -5.31 3.88 -3.68
CA LEU A 266 -4.16 4.34 -4.49
C LEU A 266 -3.11 3.24 -4.73
N GLY A 267 -3.15 2.17 -3.95
CA GLY A 267 -2.12 1.14 -3.91
C GLY A 267 -0.86 1.59 -3.17
N SER A 268 0.13 0.71 -2.99
CA SER A 268 0.15 -0.67 -3.49
C SER A 268 -0.35 -1.75 -2.52
N SER A 269 -0.52 -1.50 -1.22
CA SER A 269 -1.03 -2.51 -0.25
C SER A 269 -2.57 -2.62 -0.25
N SER A 270 -3.18 -2.65 -1.44
CA SER A 270 -4.64 -2.61 -1.62
C SER A 270 -5.36 -3.74 -0.88
N GLY A 271 -4.93 -4.97 -1.09
CA GLY A 271 -5.49 -6.16 -0.47
C GLY A 271 -5.29 -6.21 1.04
N SER A 272 -4.19 -5.65 1.55
CA SER A 272 -3.90 -5.63 2.99
C SER A 272 -4.98 -4.86 3.75
N ALA A 273 -5.23 -3.61 3.37
CA ALA A 273 -6.29 -2.81 3.98
C ALA A 273 -7.69 -3.34 3.66
N LEU A 274 -7.92 -3.79 2.43
CA LEU A 274 -9.21 -4.32 1.98
C LEU A 274 -9.62 -5.60 2.72
N SER A 275 -8.69 -6.53 2.93
CA SER A 275 -8.95 -7.80 3.63
C SER A 275 -9.31 -7.57 5.11
N VAL A 276 -8.72 -6.56 5.75
CA VAL A 276 -9.12 -6.11 7.09
C VAL A 276 -10.49 -5.43 7.03
N SER A 277 -10.74 -4.51 6.09
CA SER A 277 -12.04 -3.83 5.92
C SER A 277 -13.20 -4.82 5.76
N THR A 278 -12.99 -5.88 4.98
CA THR A 278 -14.02 -6.87 4.66
C THR A 278 -14.07 -8.06 5.61
N ASN A 279 -13.31 -8.02 6.72
CA ASN A 279 -13.23 -9.09 7.72
C ASN A 279 -12.81 -10.46 7.13
N LEU A 280 -12.03 -10.45 6.04
CA LEU A 280 -11.37 -11.63 5.48
C LEU A 280 -10.15 -12.05 6.31
N VAL A 281 -9.59 -11.12 7.09
CA VAL A 281 -8.59 -11.36 8.16
C VAL A 281 -8.84 -10.39 9.31
N MET A 282 -8.19 -10.59 10.47
CA MET A 282 -8.27 -9.65 11.59
C MET A 282 -7.31 -8.47 11.40
N ALA A 283 -6.13 -8.75 10.89
CA ALA A 283 -5.08 -7.76 10.68
C ALA A 283 -4.26 -8.08 9.43
N SER A 284 -3.55 -7.07 8.92
CA SER A 284 -2.66 -7.25 7.79
C SER A 284 -1.42 -6.41 7.91
N LEU A 285 -0.29 -6.93 7.43
CA LEU A 285 0.90 -6.12 7.22
C LEU A 285 0.98 -5.71 5.75
N GLY A 286 1.16 -4.40 5.55
CA GLY A 286 1.42 -3.75 4.27
C GLY A 286 2.83 -3.19 4.21
N GLU A 287 3.18 -2.64 3.06
CA GLU A 287 4.43 -1.94 2.83
C GLU A 287 4.14 -0.56 2.22
N GLU A 288 4.95 0.43 2.62
CA GLU A 288 4.90 1.80 2.13
C GLU A 288 6.27 2.36 1.69
N THR A 289 6.44 2.54 0.39
CA THR A 289 7.49 3.41 -0.15
C THR A 289 7.11 4.88 -0.02
N ARG A 290 5.85 5.21 -0.30
CA ARG A 290 5.32 6.58 -0.27
C ARG A 290 3.95 6.64 0.37
N ALA A 291 2.91 6.14 -0.28
CA ALA A 291 1.54 6.16 0.23
C ALA A 291 0.89 4.77 0.29
N SER A 292 1.69 3.72 0.12
CA SER A 292 1.21 2.37 -0.10
C SER A 292 0.60 1.67 1.11
N CYS A 293 0.59 2.28 2.30
CA CYS A 293 -0.23 1.87 3.44
C CYS A 293 -1.29 2.94 3.77
N ARG A 294 -0.93 4.22 3.78
CA ARG A 294 -1.85 5.33 4.08
C ARG A 294 -3.00 5.40 3.08
N GLY A 295 -2.68 5.31 1.79
CA GLY A 295 -3.64 5.28 0.69
C GLY A 295 -4.66 4.16 0.85
N PRO A 296 -4.24 2.87 0.94
CA PRO A 296 -5.14 1.77 1.21
C PRO A 296 -5.97 1.91 2.49
N SER A 297 -5.38 2.39 3.58
CA SER A 297 -6.12 2.56 4.85
C SER A 297 -7.25 3.58 4.73
N ASN A 298 -6.96 4.72 4.09
CA ASN A 298 -7.93 5.79 3.84
C ASN A 298 -9.11 5.31 2.98
N HIS A 299 -8.84 4.59 1.87
CA HIS A 299 -9.89 4.13 0.95
C HIS A 299 -10.76 3.01 1.52
N ASN A 300 -10.23 2.26 2.50
CA ASN A 300 -10.90 1.09 3.07
C ASN A 300 -11.35 1.32 4.52
N ALA A 301 -11.26 2.55 5.03
CA ALA A 301 -11.65 2.95 6.38
C ALA A 301 -11.15 1.99 7.48
N VAL A 302 -9.85 1.68 7.44
CA VAL A 302 -9.16 0.87 8.46
C VAL A 302 -8.10 1.70 9.18
N ALA A 303 -7.81 1.30 10.42
CA ALA A 303 -6.73 1.91 11.20
C ALA A 303 -5.36 1.50 10.62
N LEU A 304 -4.39 2.40 10.78
CA LEU A 304 -3.02 2.19 10.38
C LEU A 304 -2.09 2.68 11.48
N ILE A 305 -1.15 1.83 11.89
CA ILE A 305 0.10 2.30 12.50
C ILE A 305 1.20 2.07 11.48
N LEU A 306 1.77 3.20 11.04
CA LEU A 306 2.94 3.23 10.18
C LEU A 306 4.09 3.81 10.99
N PRO A 307 4.86 2.98 11.71
CA PRO A 307 5.94 3.45 12.56
C PRO A 307 7.13 3.90 11.72
N HIS A 308 8.12 4.54 12.36
CA HIS A 308 9.35 4.98 11.71
C HIS A 308 10.01 3.84 10.91
N LYS A 309 10.63 4.12 9.75
CA LYS A 309 11.23 3.06 8.89
C LYS A 309 12.19 2.16 9.66
N SER A 310 13.01 2.75 10.54
CA SER A 310 13.93 1.96 11.35
C SER A 310 13.25 1.04 12.37
N MET A 311 11.97 1.25 12.69
CA MET A 311 11.28 0.52 13.75
C MET A 311 10.77 -0.84 13.33
N ILE A 312 10.12 -1.00 12.17
CA ILE A 312 9.84 -2.33 11.65
C ILE A 312 10.31 -2.35 10.20
N GLY A 313 11.37 -3.11 9.99
CA GLY A 313 11.99 -3.27 8.69
C GLY A 313 11.02 -3.81 7.66
N PHE A 314 11.32 -3.50 6.41
CA PHE A 314 10.73 -4.18 5.25
C PHE A 314 11.81 -4.87 4.44
N ASP A 315 13.02 -4.31 4.45
CA ASP A 315 14.17 -4.92 3.80
C ASP A 315 14.58 -6.17 4.63
N GLY A 316 15.28 -7.15 4.02
CA GLY A 316 15.74 -8.34 4.76
C GLY A 316 14.90 -9.61 4.61
N GLY A 317 13.89 -9.61 3.75
CA GLY A 317 13.11 -10.79 3.36
C GLY A 317 11.84 -10.41 2.62
N ALA A 318 11.96 -9.53 1.63
CA ALA A 318 10.83 -9.06 0.85
C ALA A 318 11.28 -8.46 -0.48
N ILE A 319 10.35 -8.33 -1.43
CA ILE A 319 10.57 -7.65 -2.71
C ILE A 319 10.23 -6.15 -2.56
N GLY A 320 11.25 -5.29 -2.49
CA GLY A 320 11.11 -3.83 -2.36
C GLY A 320 11.00 -3.06 -3.66
N ALA A 321 10.62 -1.78 -3.55
CA ALA A 321 10.60 -0.81 -4.64
C ALA A 321 11.70 0.26 -4.50
N ASP A 322 11.91 0.78 -3.30
CA ASP A 322 12.97 1.72 -2.99
C ASP A 322 13.44 1.53 -1.55
N ILE A 323 14.59 0.89 -1.42
CA ILE A 323 15.22 0.53 -0.14
C ILE A 323 15.38 1.74 0.80
N TYR A 324 15.45 2.97 0.30
CA TYR A 324 15.58 4.16 1.15
C TYR A 324 14.27 4.60 1.78
N CYS A 325 13.14 4.24 1.18
CA CYS A 325 11.82 4.71 1.57
C CYS A 325 10.91 3.61 2.12
N ASP A 326 11.06 2.37 1.63
CA ASP A 326 10.21 1.23 1.95
C ASP A 326 10.14 1.00 3.46
N ARG A 327 8.93 0.80 4.00
CA ARG A 327 8.70 0.52 5.43
C ARG A 327 7.44 -0.29 5.63
N SER A 328 7.41 -1.09 6.68
CA SER A 328 6.25 -1.91 7.01
C SER A 328 5.17 -1.10 7.74
N GLY A 329 3.90 -1.40 7.45
CA GLY A 329 2.73 -0.79 8.08
C GLY A 329 1.73 -1.83 8.56
N ILE A 330 1.06 -1.54 9.68
CA ILE A 330 0.11 -2.45 10.32
C ILE A 330 -1.31 -1.94 10.09
N HIS A 331 -2.11 -2.71 9.35
CA HIS A 331 -3.53 -2.47 9.14
C HIS A 331 -4.37 -3.26 10.14
N GLY A 332 -5.30 -2.60 10.81
CA GLY A 332 -6.22 -3.20 11.78
C GLY A 332 -7.59 -2.51 11.74
N LYS A 333 -8.59 -3.12 12.39
CA LYS A 333 -9.90 -2.48 12.53
C LYS A 333 -9.85 -1.25 13.44
N THR A 334 -8.99 -1.31 14.44
CA THR A 334 -8.81 -0.23 15.42
C THR A 334 -7.33 0.06 15.64
N LEU A 335 -7.03 1.26 16.15
CA LEU A 335 -5.67 1.59 16.59
C LEU A 335 -5.19 0.67 17.72
N ALA A 336 -6.11 0.13 18.54
CA ALA A 336 -5.79 -0.85 19.57
C ALA A 336 -5.27 -2.17 19.00
N ASP A 337 -5.86 -2.65 17.92
CA ASP A 337 -5.36 -3.85 17.24
C ASP A 337 -3.96 -3.58 16.66
N CYS A 338 -3.79 -2.46 15.95
CA CYS A 338 -2.49 -2.08 15.40
C CYS A 338 -1.40 -1.95 16.48
N ALA A 339 -1.71 -1.34 17.62
CA ALA A 339 -0.75 -1.12 18.70
C ALA A 339 -0.36 -2.44 19.39
N LYS A 340 -1.31 -3.35 19.62
CA LYS A 340 -1.04 -4.69 20.16
C LYS A 340 -0.16 -5.51 19.22
N ILE A 341 -0.35 -5.38 17.91
CA ILE A 341 0.51 -6.04 16.92
C ILE A 341 1.91 -5.42 16.94
N LEU A 342 2.03 -4.09 17.04
CA LEU A 342 3.33 -3.44 17.17
C LEU A 342 4.06 -3.89 18.45
N ASP A 343 3.35 -4.04 19.57
CA ASP A 343 3.90 -4.62 20.80
C ASP A 343 4.35 -6.08 20.59
N ALA A 344 3.52 -6.90 19.96
CA ALA A 344 3.82 -8.30 19.67
C ALA A 344 4.99 -8.47 18.70
N LEU A 345 5.27 -7.51 17.81
CA LEU A 345 6.42 -7.58 16.91
C LEU A 345 7.77 -7.37 17.61
N LYS A 346 7.76 -6.85 18.85
CA LYS A 346 8.98 -6.66 19.62
C LYS A 346 9.53 -8.01 20.09
N ASP A 347 10.75 -8.32 19.71
CA ASP A 347 11.55 -9.39 20.27
C ASP A 347 12.02 -9.02 21.69
N SER A 348 12.13 -10.02 22.58
CA SER A 348 12.54 -9.80 23.97
C SER A 348 14.03 -9.45 24.11
N GLU A 349 14.88 -9.90 23.19
CA GLU A 349 16.33 -9.70 23.22
C GLU A 349 16.75 -8.63 22.22
N GLU A 350 16.32 -8.77 20.95
CA GLU A 350 16.73 -7.92 19.84
C GLU A 350 15.80 -6.70 19.62
N GLY A 351 14.68 -6.63 20.34
CA GLY A 351 13.70 -5.57 20.17
C GLY A 351 13.09 -5.61 18.76
N TYR A 352 13.29 -4.56 17.97
CA TYR A 352 12.83 -4.55 16.58
C TYR A 352 13.95 -4.63 15.54
N TYR A 353 15.16 -4.98 15.98
CA TYR A 353 16.30 -5.09 15.10
C TYR A 353 16.17 -6.31 14.18
N ASP A 354 16.32 -6.12 12.87
CA ASP A 354 16.53 -7.20 11.90
C ASP A 354 17.96 -7.11 11.35
N PRO A 355 18.83 -8.08 11.62
CA PRO A 355 20.19 -8.06 11.10
C PRO A 355 20.28 -8.12 9.57
N ARG A 356 19.18 -8.43 8.88
CA ARG A 356 19.07 -8.47 7.42
C ARG A 356 18.61 -7.13 6.82
N ASP A 357 18.13 -6.21 7.64
CA ASP A 357 17.74 -4.85 7.26
C ASP A 357 18.69 -3.82 7.90
N PRO A 358 19.60 -3.20 7.13
CA PRO A 358 20.54 -2.23 7.68
C PRO A 358 19.86 -0.98 8.27
N TYR A 359 18.59 -0.73 7.95
CA TYR A 359 17.85 0.42 8.45
C TYR A 359 17.18 0.18 9.80
N THR A 360 17.10 -1.06 10.29
CA THR A 360 16.40 -1.38 11.57
C THR A 360 17.17 -0.99 12.83
N THR A 361 18.14 -0.09 12.72
CA THR A 361 18.90 0.47 13.84
C THR A 361 18.10 1.60 14.51
N VAL A 362 17.06 1.22 15.25
CA VAL A 362 16.22 2.19 15.97
C VAL A 362 17.03 2.93 17.03
N PRO A 363 17.02 4.28 17.08
CA PRO A 363 17.53 5.00 18.23
C PRO A 363 16.79 4.54 19.49
N ARG A 364 17.51 4.19 20.57
CA ARG A 364 16.88 3.67 21.81
C ARG A 364 15.77 4.58 22.36
N SER A 365 15.85 5.88 22.10
CA SER A 365 14.84 6.87 22.48
C SER A 365 13.51 6.73 21.74
N SER A 366 13.47 6.05 20.60
CA SER A 366 12.26 5.86 19.77
C SER A 366 11.47 4.61 20.18
N VAL A 367 12.04 3.76 21.04
CA VAL A 367 11.37 2.57 21.58
C VAL A 367 10.90 2.88 22.99
N LEU A 368 9.60 2.74 23.24
CA LEU A 368 9.03 2.97 24.57
C LEU A 368 9.42 1.81 25.52
N ALA A 369 9.60 2.16 26.81
CA ALA A 369 9.80 1.17 27.87
C ALA A 369 8.50 0.43 28.24
N THR A 370 7.35 1.05 27.96
CA THR A 370 6.02 0.44 28.11
C THR A 370 5.51 -0.07 26.76
N THR A 371 4.41 -0.82 26.78
CA THR A 371 3.71 -1.22 25.55
C THR A 371 3.02 -0.02 24.90
N TYR A 372 2.96 0.00 23.57
CA TYR A 372 2.26 1.01 22.77
C TYR A 372 0.76 0.96 23.04
N ALA A 373 0.18 -0.24 23.16
CA ALA A 373 -1.24 -0.42 23.45
C ALA A 373 -1.67 0.21 24.79
N SER A 374 -0.76 0.31 25.78
CA SER A 374 -1.07 0.95 27.07
C SER A 374 -1.29 2.45 27.00
N HIS A 375 -0.92 3.10 25.88
CA HIS A 375 -1.12 4.54 25.66
C HIS A 375 -2.46 4.87 25.00
N LEU A 376 -3.27 3.86 24.67
CA LEU A 376 -4.57 4.07 24.05
C LEU A 376 -5.67 4.23 25.11
N THR A 377 -6.52 5.22 24.91
CA THR A 377 -7.68 5.49 25.78
C THR A 377 -8.97 5.34 24.95
N PRO A 378 -9.70 4.22 25.06
CA PRO A 378 -10.90 3.94 24.25
C PRO A 378 -12.01 4.99 24.44
N ASP A 379 -12.21 5.41 25.69
CA ASP A 379 -13.22 6.40 26.09
C ASP A 379 -12.53 7.66 26.60
N ALA A 380 -11.84 8.36 25.70
CA ALA A 380 -11.13 9.58 26.06
C ALA A 380 -12.09 10.61 26.67
N PRO A 381 -11.82 11.15 27.87
CA PRO A 381 -12.68 12.14 28.48
C PRO A 381 -12.73 13.42 27.65
N ALA A 382 -13.77 14.22 27.84
CA ALA A 382 -13.80 15.57 27.30
C ALA A 382 -12.51 16.31 27.71
N LYS A 383 -11.92 17.04 26.76
CA LYS A 383 -10.66 17.75 26.95
C LYS A 383 -9.43 16.86 27.22
N ALA A 384 -9.43 15.59 26.80
CA ALA A 384 -8.29 14.67 26.97
C ALA A 384 -6.96 15.16 26.35
N LEU A 385 -7.01 16.04 25.34
CA LEU A 385 -5.85 16.65 24.69
C LEU A 385 -5.57 18.08 25.20
N LYS A 386 -6.12 18.48 26.35
CA LYS A 386 -5.86 19.80 26.93
C LYS A 386 -4.36 20.01 27.16
N GLY A 387 -3.82 21.09 26.58
CA GLY A 387 -2.40 21.44 26.64
C GLY A 387 -1.55 20.83 25.53
N VAL A 388 -2.13 19.95 24.70
CA VAL A 388 -1.49 19.45 23.47
C VAL A 388 -1.68 20.48 22.36
N ARG A 389 -0.63 20.73 21.59
CA ARG A 389 -0.65 21.59 20.40
C ARG A 389 -0.59 20.70 19.16
N LEU A 390 -1.54 20.85 18.24
CA LEU A 390 -1.60 20.07 17.00
C LEU A 390 -1.50 21.00 15.80
N GLY A 391 -0.59 20.67 14.89
CA GLY A 391 -0.37 21.40 13.65
C GLY A 391 -1.35 20.97 12.56
N VAL A 392 -2.10 21.91 11.99
CA VAL A 392 -2.95 21.69 10.81
C VAL A 392 -2.19 22.17 9.57
N VAL A 393 -1.92 21.25 8.64
CA VAL A 393 -1.13 21.53 7.42
C VAL A 393 -2.05 21.98 6.29
N ARG A 394 -2.29 23.28 6.16
CA ARG A 394 -3.24 23.84 5.18
C ARG A 394 -2.79 23.69 3.73
N GLU A 395 -1.49 23.59 3.47
CA GLU A 395 -0.94 23.27 2.16
C GLU A 395 -1.36 21.88 1.67
N SER A 396 -1.81 20.97 2.55
CA SER A 396 -2.38 19.66 2.18
C SER A 396 -3.89 19.70 1.98
N MET A 397 -4.51 20.88 2.15
CA MET A 397 -5.96 21.10 2.08
C MET A 397 -6.34 22.09 0.97
N VAL A 398 -5.37 22.61 0.22
CA VAL A 398 -5.64 23.45 -0.96
C VAL A 398 -6.04 22.59 -2.14
N TYR A 399 -7.01 23.06 -2.92
CA TYR A 399 -7.53 22.38 -4.11
C TYR A 399 -7.88 23.40 -5.20
N PRO A 400 -7.96 22.99 -6.48
CA PRO A 400 -8.38 23.87 -7.56
C PRO A 400 -9.75 24.49 -7.31
N LYS A 401 -9.90 25.76 -7.69
CA LYS A 401 -11.19 26.44 -7.61
C LYS A 401 -12.27 25.62 -8.34
N ASP A 402 -13.43 25.49 -7.70
CA ASP A 402 -14.60 24.75 -8.20
C ASP A 402 -14.39 23.21 -8.28
N SER A 403 -13.38 22.66 -7.60
CA SER A 403 -13.20 21.19 -7.50
C SER A 403 -14.36 20.53 -6.77
N VAL A 404 -15.18 19.78 -7.52
CA VAL A 404 -16.33 19.04 -6.97
C VAL A 404 -15.95 17.73 -6.27
N THR A 405 -14.68 17.29 -6.40
CA THR A 405 -14.19 16.05 -5.77
C THR A 405 -13.44 16.31 -4.48
N GLU A 406 -12.66 17.40 -4.41
CA GLU A 406 -11.78 17.67 -3.26
C GLU A 406 -12.46 18.57 -2.22
N GLN A 407 -13.27 19.54 -2.67
CA GLN A 407 -13.95 20.46 -1.76
C GLN A 407 -14.76 19.75 -0.67
N PRO A 408 -15.63 18.76 -0.96
CA PRO A 408 -16.42 18.10 0.09
C PRO A 408 -15.55 17.36 1.11
N ILE A 409 -14.39 16.83 0.69
CA ILE A 409 -13.45 16.10 1.55
C ILE A 409 -12.76 17.09 2.48
N VAL A 410 -12.26 18.19 1.94
CA VAL A 410 -11.56 19.22 2.72
C VAL A 410 -12.49 19.93 3.70
N ASP A 411 -13.73 20.22 3.29
CA ASP A 411 -14.74 20.84 4.15
C ASP A 411 -15.07 19.91 5.33
N ALA A 412 -15.31 18.62 5.06
CA ALA A 412 -15.58 17.62 6.09
C ALA A 412 -14.39 17.44 7.05
N ALA A 413 -13.16 17.35 6.52
CA ALA A 413 -11.96 17.23 7.35
C ALA A 413 -11.73 18.48 8.21
N THR A 414 -11.97 19.68 7.66
CA THR A 414 -11.83 20.95 8.40
C THR A 414 -12.81 21.01 9.57
N ALA A 415 -14.07 20.62 9.35
CA ALA A 415 -15.08 20.57 10.40
C ALA A 415 -14.68 19.57 11.49
N GLU A 416 -14.34 18.33 11.12
CA GLU A 416 -13.97 17.28 12.07
C GLU A 416 -12.74 17.64 12.90
N ILE A 417 -11.70 18.21 12.28
CA ILE A 417 -10.48 18.65 12.98
C ILE A 417 -10.83 19.66 14.08
N LYS A 418 -11.67 20.65 13.79
CA LYS A 418 -12.08 21.64 14.80
C LYS A 418 -12.97 21.05 15.87
N ASP A 419 -14.05 20.39 15.46
CA ASP A 419 -15.11 19.93 16.35
C ASP A 419 -14.58 18.84 17.29
N LEU A 420 -13.84 17.87 16.74
CA LEU A 420 -13.31 16.77 17.53
C LEU A 420 -12.03 17.18 18.28
N LEU A 421 -11.01 17.68 17.61
CA LEU A 421 -9.70 17.85 18.24
C LEU A 421 -9.67 19.09 19.16
N ALA A 422 -10.22 20.23 18.73
CA ALA A 422 -10.20 21.45 19.52
C ALA A 422 -11.38 21.53 20.50
N ILE A 423 -12.61 21.39 20.01
CA ILE A 423 -13.81 21.64 20.81
C ILE A 423 -14.06 20.47 21.77
N ASN A 424 -14.10 19.23 21.30
CA ASN A 424 -14.36 18.08 22.16
C ASN A 424 -13.12 17.68 22.98
N LEU A 425 -12.00 17.39 22.32
CA LEU A 425 -10.78 16.89 22.94
C LEU A 425 -9.88 17.99 23.52
N GLY A 426 -10.10 19.27 23.23
CA GLY A 426 -9.44 20.37 23.94
C GLY A 426 -8.01 20.68 23.50
N ALA A 427 -7.56 20.18 22.35
CA ALA A 427 -6.27 20.53 21.78
C ALA A 427 -6.22 22.00 21.33
N THR A 428 -5.05 22.61 21.43
CA THR A 428 -4.79 23.89 20.76
C THR A 428 -4.38 23.59 19.32
N LEU A 429 -5.18 24.06 18.35
CA LEU A 429 -4.85 23.95 16.94
C LEU A 429 -3.98 25.13 16.50
N VAL A 430 -2.93 24.82 15.75
CA VAL A 430 -2.04 25.79 15.14
C VAL A 430 -1.95 25.47 13.66
N GLU A 431 -2.19 26.42 12.77
CA GLU A 431 -2.22 26.15 11.32
C GLU A 431 -1.06 26.80 10.58
N SER A 432 -0.62 26.13 9.52
CA SER A 432 0.29 26.70 8.53
C SER A 432 -0.45 27.65 7.59
N GLY A 433 0.29 28.61 7.03
CA GLY A 433 -0.26 29.59 6.08
C GLY A 433 0.02 29.20 4.63
N ASP A 434 -0.99 29.38 3.77
CA ASP A 434 -0.84 29.29 2.32
C ASP A 434 -1.62 30.42 1.60
N PRO A 435 -1.12 30.99 0.48
CA PRO A 435 -1.83 32.04 -0.25
C PRO A 435 -3.21 31.64 -0.78
N LEU A 436 -3.46 30.35 -0.99
CA LEU A 436 -4.75 29.83 -1.45
C LEU A 436 -5.67 29.42 -0.29
N TRP A 437 -5.21 29.54 0.95
CA TRP A 437 -5.98 29.23 2.15
C TRP A 437 -6.34 30.51 2.90
N THR A 438 -7.63 30.69 3.23
CA THR A 438 -8.04 31.78 4.11
C THR A 438 -7.77 31.37 5.55
N ALA A 439 -6.84 32.08 6.20
CA ALA A 439 -6.50 31.84 7.59
C ALA A 439 -7.75 31.87 8.48
N ASP A 440 -7.80 30.91 9.38
CA ASP A 440 -8.88 30.71 10.31
C ASP A 440 -8.68 31.60 11.53
N PRO A 441 -9.57 32.57 11.80
CA PRO A 441 -9.38 33.53 12.87
C PRO A 441 -9.41 32.89 14.26
N ASP A 442 -9.93 31.66 14.38
CA ASP A 442 -10.02 30.92 15.65
C ASP A 442 -8.74 30.10 15.94
N LEU A 443 -7.82 29.96 14.99
CA LEU A 443 -6.62 29.14 15.11
C LEU A 443 -5.37 30.00 15.25
N GLU A 444 -4.42 29.51 16.05
CA GLU A 444 -3.10 30.13 16.12
C GLU A 444 -2.34 29.91 14.80
N GLN A 445 -1.58 30.91 14.35
CA GLN A 445 -0.71 30.74 13.19
C GLN A 445 0.64 30.15 13.59
N MET A 446 1.18 29.24 12.79
CA MET A 446 2.54 28.75 12.96
C MET A 446 3.54 29.88 12.73
N GLU A 447 4.38 30.17 13.74
CA GLU A 447 5.45 31.16 13.59
C GLU A 447 6.43 30.77 12.48
N THR A 448 6.83 29.49 12.45
CA THR A 448 7.59 28.85 11.39
C THR A 448 6.73 27.79 10.71
N ASP A 449 6.04 28.18 9.66
CA ASP A 449 5.31 27.28 8.76
C ASP A 449 6.26 26.53 7.80
N PHE A 450 5.72 25.61 7.01
CA PHE A 450 6.49 24.81 6.07
C PHE A 450 7.14 25.66 4.99
N ARG A 451 6.47 26.69 4.47
CA ARG A 451 7.04 27.57 3.44
C ARG A 451 8.30 28.27 3.94
N LYS A 452 8.28 28.80 5.17
CA LYS A 452 9.46 29.40 5.83
C LYS A 452 10.56 28.36 6.08
N ALA A 453 10.20 27.17 6.53
CA ALA A 453 11.16 26.09 6.75
C ALA A 453 11.83 25.67 5.43
N LEU A 454 11.05 25.42 4.38
CA LEU A 454 11.53 25.05 3.05
C LEU A 454 12.42 26.12 2.43
N THR A 455 12.05 27.39 2.56
CA THR A 455 12.87 28.55 2.14
C THR A 455 14.27 28.51 2.74
N LYS A 456 14.39 28.09 4.02
CA LYS A 456 15.68 28.01 4.71
C LYS A 456 16.46 26.74 4.42
N LEU A 457 15.76 25.61 4.27
CA LEU A 457 16.37 24.28 4.21
C LEU A 457 16.72 23.84 2.79
N ILE A 458 15.81 24.05 1.82
CA ILE A 458 16.00 23.59 0.43
C ILE A 458 17.31 24.10 -0.17
N PRO A 459 17.66 25.40 -0.07
CA PRO A 459 18.85 25.90 -0.74
C PRO A 459 20.17 25.32 -0.21
N ILE A 460 20.13 24.72 0.99
CA ILE A 460 21.30 24.13 1.64
C ILE A 460 21.34 22.61 1.39
N PHE A 461 20.23 21.91 1.61
CA PHE A 461 20.20 20.45 1.64
C PHE A 461 19.82 19.83 0.29
N MET A 462 18.99 20.51 -0.49
CA MET A 462 18.41 20.00 -1.74
C MET A 462 18.28 21.13 -2.79
N PRO A 463 19.37 21.85 -3.11
CA PRO A 463 19.30 23.02 -3.99
C PRO A 463 18.81 22.67 -5.40
N ASP A 464 18.98 21.42 -5.84
CA ASP A 464 18.51 20.86 -7.10
C ASP A 464 16.99 21.03 -7.30
N ILE A 465 16.21 21.10 -6.22
CA ILE A 465 14.77 21.37 -6.28
C ILE A 465 14.51 22.68 -7.03
N LEU A 466 15.28 23.74 -6.78
CA LEU A 466 15.08 25.04 -7.42
C LEU A 466 15.31 25.00 -8.95
N PHE A 467 16.02 23.98 -9.45
CA PHE A 467 16.31 23.77 -10.86
C PHE A 467 15.29 22.87 -11.56
N ARG A 468 14.24 22.40 -10.87
CA ARG A 468 13.22 21.53 -11.49
C ARG A 468 12.50 22.23 -12.63
N LEU A 469 12.16 21.43 -13.65
CA LEU A 469 11.33 21.86 -14.77
C LEU A 469 9.90 21.30 -14.60
N GLY A 470 8.91 22.07 -15.04
CA GLY A 470 7.54 21.60 -15.19
C GLY A 470 7.38 20.63 -16.37
N PRO A 471 6.20 20.01 -16.53
CA PRO A 471 5.91 19.09 -17.64
C PRO A 471 6.07 19.71 -19.04
N ASP A 472 5.93 21.03 -19.14
CA ASP A 472 6.17 21.80 -20.37
C ASP A 472 7.66 22.05 -20.65
N GLY A 473 8.55 21.56 -19.79
CA GLY A 473 9.99 21.72 -19.88
C GLY A 473 10.50 23.09 -19.45
N THR A 474 9.67 23.93 -18.81
CA THR A 474 10.06 25.26 -18.33
C THR A 474 10.39 25.26 -16.83
N PRO A 475 11.21 26.19 -16.32
CA PRO A 475 11.54 26.30 -14.90
C PRO A 475 10.32 26.34 -13.99
N LEU A 476 10.28 25.49 -12.97
CA LEU A 476 9.17 25.43 -12.01
C LEU A 476 9.11 26.68 -11.12
N PHE A 477 10.28 27.20 -10.72
CA PHE A 477 10.42 28.37 -9.85
C PHE A 477 10.85 29.59 -10.67
N LYS A 478 9.86 30.36 -11.16
CA LYS A 478 10.10 31.47 -12.10
C LYS A 478 10.91 32.60 -11.48
N GLU A 479 10.70 32.91 -10.20
CA GLU A 479 11.44 33.95 -9.50
C GLU A 479 12.91 33.57 -9.26
N PHE A 480 13.21 32.27 -9.14
CA PHE A 480 14.58 31.78 -9.11
C PHE A 480 15.26 31.96 -10.47
N GLU A 481 14.62 31.47 -11.55
CA GLU A 481 15.12 31.63 -12.91
C GLU A 481 15.35 33.10 -13.30
N ALA A 482 14.42 33.98 -12.95
CA ALA A 482 14.55 35.41 -13.26
C ALA A 482 15.71 36.11 -12.51
N ALA A 483 16.17 35.55 -11.39
CA ALA A 483 17.21 36.18 -10.58
C ALA A 483 18.63 35.75 -10.98
N ILE A 484 18.78 34.51 -11.46
CA ILE A 484 20.09 33.90 -11.70
C ILE A 484 20.62 34.13 -13.11
N LYS A 485 21.95 34.09 -13.26
CA LYS A 485 22.63 34.03 -14.56
C LYS A 485 22.22 32.76 -15.33
N PRO A 486 22.35 32.75 -16.67
CA PRO A 486 22.14 31.55 -17.48
C PRO A 486 22.89 30.33 -16.91
N THR A 487 22.14 29.33 -16.46
CA THR A 487 22.61 28.12 -15.77
C THR A 487 21.90 26.90 -16.35
N GLU A 488 22.62 25.79 -16.45
CA GLU A 488 22.05 24.52 -16.94
C GLU A 488 21.19 23.87 -15.85
N PHE A 489 19.90 23.63 -16.14
CA PHE A 489 18.96 22.99 -15.21
C PHE A 489 18.91 21.47 -15.44
N LEU A 490 19.07 21.05 -16.69
CA LEU A 490 19.22 19.67 -17.15
C LEU A 490 20.17 19.65 -18.34
N PRO A 491 20.79 18.52 -18.70
CA PRO A 491 21.69 18.42 -19.86
C PRO A 491 21.06 19.04 -21.12
N GLY A 492 21.70 20.09 -21.66
CA GLY A 492 21.26 20.81 -22.85
C GLY A 492 20.09 21.80 -22.65
N LYS A 493 19.65 22.04 -21.41
CA LYS A 493 18.58 22.98 -21.06
C LYS A 493 19.09 24.07 -20.12
N THR A 494 19.42 25.22 -20.69
CA THR A 494 19.90 26.40 -19.97
C THR A 494 18.79 27.43 -19.79
N PHE A 495 18.62 27.89 -18.55
CA PHE A 495 17.67 28.95 -18.18
C PHE A 495 18.34 29.98 -17.27
N GLY A 496 17.73 31.15 -17.12
CA GLY A 496 18.30 32.24 -16.34
C GLY A 496 18.40 33.51 -17.16
N ASN A 497 17.81 34.59 -16.67
CA ASN A 497 17.83 35.90 -17.32
C ASN A 497 18.32 37.03 -16.40
N GLY A 498 18.72 36.68 -15.17
CA GLY A 498 19.22 37.60 -14.16
C GLY A 498 20.74 37.71 -14.13
N SER A 499 21.25 38.24 -13.02
CA SER A 499 22.67 38.58 -12.84
C SER A 499 23.31 37.91 -11.62
N MET A 500 22.54 37.23 -10.78
CA MET A 500 23.04 36.58 -9.56
C MET A 500 23.61 35.20 -9.89
N ASP A 501 24.69 34.78 -9.22
CA ASP A 501 25.09 33.37 -9.29
C ASP A 501 24.07 32.51 -8.53
N SER A 502 23.78 31.31 -9.02
CA SER A 502 22.75 30.45 -8.41
C SER A 502 23.05 30.10 -6.95
N ILE A 503 24.32 29.95 -6.61
CA ILE A 503 24.76 29.73 -5.23
C ILE A 503 24.50 30.95 -4.32
N ASP A 504 24.69 32.17 -4.83
CA ASP A 504 24.43 33.40 -4.09
C ASP A 504 22.94 33.57 -3.83
N TYR A 505 22.10 33.20 -4.80
CA TYR A 505 20.65 33.14 -4.61
C TYR A 505 20.29 32.16 -3.50
N CYS A 506 20.85 30.95 -3.53
CA CYS A 506 20.59 29.94 -2.50
C CYS A 506 20.96 30.43 -1.09
N VAL A 507 22.12 31.05 -0.94
CA VAL A 507 22.56 31.63 0.35
C VAL A 507 21.63 32.76 0.79
N ALA A 508 21.35 33.72 -0.10
CA ALA A 508 20.48 34.84 0.21
C ALA A 508 19.06 34.39 0.58
N LEU A 509 18.55 33.35 -0.08
CA LEU A 509 17.25 32.75 0.21
C LEU A 509 17.25 32.09 1.60
N ALA A 510 18.27 31.28 1.89
CA ALA A 510 18.38 30.58 3.18
C ALA A 510 18.53 31.54 4.38
N GLU A 511 19.21 32.67 4.17
CA GLU A 511 19.37 33.73 5.16
C GLU A 511 18.14 34.66 5.26
N GLY A 512 17.12 34.47 4.42
CA GLY A 512 15.92 35.31 4.38
C GLY A 512 16.18 36.74 3.86
N LYS A 513 17.26 36.96 3.12
CA LYS A 513 17.62 38.26 2.50
C LYS A 513 16.83 38.55 1.24
N ILE A 514 16.27 37.53 0.61
CA ILE A 514 15.39 37.64 -0.56
C ILE A 514 14.08 36.90 -0.32
N LYS A 515 13.05 37.27 -1.08
CA LYS A 515 11.74 36.61 -1.03
C LYS A 515 11.82 35.26 -1.74
N ALA A 516 11.23 34.23 -1.13
CA ALA A 516 11.09 32.93 -1.75
C ALA A 516 10.17 32.96 -2.99
N PRO A 517 10.37 32.05 -3.96
CA PRO A 517 9.42 31.83 -5.05
C PRO A 517 7.99 31.65 -4.52
N SER A 518 7.02 32.22 -5.22
CA SER A 518 5.62 32.24 -4.78
C SER A 518 4.98 30.85 -4.71
N ASN A 519 5.51 29.88 -5.44
CA ASN A 519 5.11 28.48 -5.41
C ASN A 519 6.08 27.56 -4.65
N LEU A 520 7.00 28.10 -3.83
CA LEU A 520 7.85 27.26 -2.96
C LEU A 520 7.06 26.80 -1.73
N ASP A 521 6.38 25.66 -1.87
CA ASP A 521 5.57 25.01 -0.84
C ASP A 521 5.68 23.48 -0.93
N ILE A 522 4.98 22.77 -0.02
CA ILE A 522 4.97 21.29 0.01
C ILE A 522 4.48 20.73 -1.32
N ALA A 523 3.41 21.29 -1.89
CA ALA A 523 2.77 20.79 -3.11
C ALA A 523 3.70 20.90 -4.33
N ALA A 524 4.57 21.91 -4.40
CA ALA A 524 5.54 22.05 -5.49
C ALA A 524 6.76 21.13 -5.37
N ILE A 525 7.16 20.75 -4.15
CA ILE A 525 8.38 19.95 -3.93
C ILE A 525 8.10 18.45 -3.76
N GLN A 526 6.89 18.10 -3.32
CA GLN A 526 6.46 16.73 -3.06
C GLN A 526 6.36 15.88 -4.35
N PRO A 527 5.98 16.41 -5.53
CA PRO A 527 6.05 15.67 -6.77
C PRO A 527 7.50 15.35 -7.09
N GLN A 528 7.93 14.13 -6.77
CA GLN A 528 9.05 13.52 -7.46
C GLN A 528 8.50 13.12 -8.83
N GLN A 529 8.62 14.02 -9.82
CA GLN A 529 8.48 13.61 -11.20
C GLN A 529 9.45 12.45 -11.42
N LEU A 530 8.90 11.29 -11.80
CA LEU A 530 9.65 10.10 -12.20
C LEU A 530 10.29 10.33 -13.56
#